data_AF-A0A662GET6-F1
#
_entry.id   AF-A0A662GET6-F1
#
_cell.length_a   1.000
_cell.length_b   1.000
_cell.length_c   1.000
_cell.angle_alpha   90.00
_cell.angle_beta   90.00
_cell.angle_gamma   90.00
#
_symmetry.space_group_name_H-M   'P 1'
#
loop_
_entity.id
_entity.type
_entity.pdbx_description
1 polymer ?
#
loop_
_entity_poly.entity_id
_entity_poly.type
_entity_poly.pdbx_seq_one_letter_code
_entity_poly.pdbx_strand_id
1 'polypeptide(L)'
;MSLGEKIYLRALDLLRRKKVPYTVDKIVLDYFYRGFNNKPSLKPYHIDYPNMDVFRLIVEKGLVLYVEPKYDGTHIQFSMDGIFKHNGDPISNDQLAGILHICYDNPRLIRNIVEAVGKGYVLELELFGKYYTPRGFHLDYPKLYDLTVFEVGFNDCWIPPPRKYEVLRSFSLPYPAPIVFKPRNMDEMDRRFKEIARREDFFEGIVVKTGMVEDTSGYRVKQFIKRDLIIFKMKVKESKISIAKKKAGERREKIYLSEGLMNEIRDEIDKMYYVDREIFMNPRNIPRIISMVMKYLRDAHPELLKEANERMVRKYIAETALDRIRK
;
A
#
# COMPACT_ATOMS: atom_id res chain seq x y z
N MET A 1 -10.26 -24.42 14.43
CA MET A 1 -9.64 -23.09 14.40
C MET A 1 -9.93 -22.44 13.05
N SER A 2 -10.63 -21.30 13.07
CA SER A 2 -11.02 -20.55 11.87
C SER A 2 -9.80 -19.90 11.19
N LEU A 3 -9.93 -19.46 9.94
CA LEU A 3 -8.85 -18.74 9.25
C LEU A 3 -8.51 -17.42 9.97
N GLY A 4 -9.52 -16.69 10.45
CA GLY A 4 -9.34 -15.46 11.23
C GLY A 4 -8.57 -15.70 12.53
N GLU A 5 -8.86 -16.77 13.26
CA GLU A 5 -8.09 -17.14 14.47
C GLU A 5 -6.63 -17.45 14.15
N LYS A 6 -6.36 -18.16 13.05
CA LYS A 6 -4.98 -18.45 12.61
C LYS A 6 -4.22 -17.16 12.29
N ILE A 7 -4.86 -16.23 11.58
CA ILE A 7 -4.26 -14.93 11.22
C ILE A 7 -4.00 -14.09 12.48
N TYR A 8 -4.96 -14.02 13.39
CA TYR A 8 -4.81 -13.33 14.68
C TYR A 8 -3.64 -13.87 15.51
N LEU A 9 -3.56 -15.19 15.71
CA LEU A 9 -2.46 -15.81 16.47
C LEU A 9 -1.10 -15.56 15.80
N ARG A 10 -1.04 -15.58 14.47
CA ARG A 10 0.17 -15.25 13.71
C ARG A 10 0.56 -13.78 13.84
N ALA A 11 -0.40 -12.86 13.93
CA ALA A 11 -0.13 -11.44 14.15
C ALA A 11 0.51 -11.22 15.52
N LEU A 12 -0.03 -11.87 16.57
CA LEU A 12 0.55 -11.82 17.91
C LEU A 12 1.95 -12.43 17.96
N ASP A 13 2.15 -13.58 17.34
CA ASP A 13 3.46 -14.23 17.24
C ASP A 13 4.49 -13.35 16.52
N LEU A 14 4.08 -12.67 15.44
CA LEU A 14 4.93 -11.72 14.72
C LEU A 14 5.39 -10.57 15.63
N LEU A 15 4.46 -9.93 16.35
CA LEU A 15 4.76 -8.83 17.27
C LEU A 15 5.68 -9.27 18.42
N ARG A 16 5.42 -10.44 19.01
CA ARG A 16 6.27 -11.02 20.08
C ARG A 16 7.67 -11.33 19.59
N ARG A 17 7.82 -11.97 18.42
CA ARG A 17 9.14 -12.27 17.82
C ARG A 17 9.94 -11.01 17.54
N LYS A 18 9.27 -9.94 17.10
CA LYS A 18 9.90 -8.64 16.86
C LYS A 18 10.07 -7.79 18.13
N LYS A 19 9.61 -8.26 19.30
CA LYS A 19 9.60 -7.51 20.58
C LYS A 19 8.92 -6.14 20.44
N VAL A 20 7.87 -6.06 19.62
CA VAL A 20 7.10 -4.83 19.40
C VAL A 20 5.92 -4.81 20.39
N PRO A 21 5.73 -3.73 21.17
CA PRO A 21 4.60 -3.62 22.07
C PRO A 21 3.29 -3.49 21.29
N TYR A 22 2.19 -3.99 21.84
CA TYR A 22 0.89 -3.98 21.17
C TYR A 22 -0.26 -4.00 22.18
N THR A 23 -1.44 -3.57 21.74
CA THR A 23 -2.68 -3.64 22.52
C THR A 23 -3.73 -4.39 21.73
N VAL A 24 -4.38 -5.35 22.37
CA VAL A 24 -5.51 -6.08 21.79
C VAL A 24 -6.79 -5.27 22.03
N ASP A 25 -7.16 -4.47 21.05
CA ASP A 25 -8.41 -3.70 21.07
C ASP A 25 -9.57 -4.58 20.58
N LYS A 26 -10.59 -4.76 21.44
CA LYS A 26 -11.74 -5.63 21.15
C LYS A 26 -12.58 -5.11 19.99
N ILE A 27 -12.69 -3.79 19.82
CA ILE A 27 -13.47 -3.18 18.75
C ILE A 27 -12.78 -3.43 17.41
N VAL A 28 -11.46 -3.21 17.35
CA VAL A 28 -10.67 -3.52 16.15
C VAL A 28 -10.75 -5.00 15.81
N LEU A 29 -10.67 -5.89 16.80
CA LEU A 29 -10.82 -7.32 16.57
C LEU A 29 -12.20 -7.69 16.01
N ASP A 30 -13.27 -7.06 16.50
CA ASP A 30 -14.61 -7.27 15.97
C ASP A 30 -14.68 -6.92 14.47
N TYR A 31 -14.19 -5.74 14.07
CA TYR A 31 -14.10 -5.36 12.66
C TYR A 31 -13.20 -6.31 11.83
N PHE A 32 -12.08 -6.76 12.40
CA PHE A 32 -11.24 -7.76 11.76
C PHE A 32 -12.01 -9.06 11.48
N TYR A 33 -12.76 -9.58 12.45
CA TYR A 33 -13.53 -10.80 12.28
C TYR A 33 -14.72 -10.65 11.33
N ARG A 34 -15.38 -9.48 11.31
CA ARG A 34 -16.45 -9.17 10.33
C ARG A 34 -15.94 -9.29 8.90
N GLY A 35 -14.68 -8.93 8.63
CA GLY A 35 -14.08 -9.04 7.30
C GLY A 35 -14.14 -10.46 6.71
N PHE A 36 -14.10 -11.51 7.53
CA PHE A 36 -14.18 -12.90 7.05
C PHE A 36 -15.60 -13.36 6.67
N ASN A 37 -16.62 -12.60 7.07
CA ASN A 37 -18.03 -12.94 6.82
C ASN A 37 -18.70 -11.97 5.84
N ASN A 38 -18.02 -10.89 5.46
CA ASN A 38 -18.56 -9.82 4.62
C ASN A 38 -17.64 -9.52 3.43
N LYS A 39 -18.04 -8.53 2.64
CA LYS A 39 -17.26 -7.94 1.56
C LYS A 39 -17.14 -6.43 1.79
N PRO A 40 -16.12 -5.76 1.24
CA PRO A 40 -16.02 -4.31 1.34
C PRO A 40 -17.23 -3.64 0.69
N SER A 41 -17.83 -2.68 1.40
CA SER A 41 -18.98 -1.89 0.92
C SER A 41 -18.62 -1.07 -0.31
N LEU A 42 -17.40 -0.52 -0.35
CA LEU A 42 -16.85 0.09 -1.55
C LEU A 42 -15.84 -0.85 -2.19
N LYS A 43 -16.06 -1.20 -3.47
CA LYS A 43 -15.10 -2.00 -4.20
C LYS A 43 -13.75 -1.29 -4.23
N PRO A 44 -12.67 -1.94 -3.76
CA PRO A 44 -11.33 -1.42 -3.94
C PRO A 44 -11.04 -1.18 -5.42
N TYR A 45 -10.19 -0.20 -5.71
CA TYR A 45 -9.81 0.13 -7.08
C TYR A 45 -8.32 0.36 -7.21
N HIS A 46 -7.80 0.03 -8.39
CA HIS A 46 -6.46 0.42 -8.76
C HIS A 46 -6.47 1.82 -9.39
N ILE A 47 -5.37 2.53 -9.14
CA ILE A 47 -5.09 3.84 -9.72
C ILE A 47 -4.11 3.65 -10.88
N ASP A 48 -4.46 4.19 -12.04
CA ASP A 48 -3.69 4.08 -13.28
C ASP A 48 -2.79 5.29 -13.53
N TYR A 49 -1.82 5.13 -14.44
CA TYR A 49 -1.05 6.26 -14.96
C TYR A 49 -1.91 7.08 -15.94
N PRO A 50 -1.78 8.42 -15.94
CA PRO A 50 -2.60 9.26 -16.79
C PRO A 50 -2.29 9.06 -18.28
N ASN A 51 -3.26 9.37 -19.12
CA ASN A 51 -3.07 9.56 -20.56
C ASN A 51 -3.29 11.04 -20.94
N MET A 52 -3.00 11.41 -22.18
CA MET A 52 -3.17 12.81 -22.60
C MET A 52 -4.63 13.29 -22.57
N ASP A 53 -5.62 12.39 -22.68
CA ASP A 53 -7.03 12.76 -22.69
C ASP A 53 -7.49 13.24 -21.30
N VAL A 54 -6.99 12.65 -20.20
CA VAL A 54 -7.32 13.14 -18.85
C VAL A 54 -6.70 14.51 -18.60
N PHE A 55 -5.51 14.76 -19.15
CA PHE A 55 -4.85 16.06 -19.07
C PHE A 55 -5.63 17.13 -19.84
N ARG A 56 -6.05 16.81 -21.06
CA ARG A 56 -6.88 17.68 -21.88
C ARG A 56 -8.19 18.02 -21.19
N LEU A 57 -8.88 17.02 -20.64
CA LEU A 57 -10.12 17.19 -19.89
C LEU A 57 -9.95 18.19 -18.72
N ILE A 58 -8.90 18.00 -17.91
CA ILE A 58 -8.61 18.85 -16.75
C ILE A 58 -8.42 20.32 -17.16
N VAL A 59 -7.64 20.56 -18.20
CA VAL A 59 -7.33 21.92 -18.67
C VAL A 59 -8.56 22.57 -19.30
N GLU A 60 -9.22 21.87 -20.24
CA GLU A 60 -10.38 22.43 -20.97
C GLU A 60 -11.58 22.69 -20.06
N LYS A 61 -11.81 21.82 -19.07
CA LYS A 61 -12.86 22.02 -18.06
C LYS A 61 -12.40 22.89 -16.88
N GLY A 62 -11.14 23.34 -16.87
CA GLY A 62 -10.59 24.24 -15.85
C GLY A 62 -10.67 23.70 -14.43
N LEU A 63 -10.32 22.43 -14.24
CA LEU A 63 -10.47 21.72 -12.97
C LEU A 63 -9.39 22.09 -11.95
N VAL A 64 -9.78 22.12 -10.68
CA VAL A 64 -8.86 22.28 -9.56
C VAL A 64 -8.32 20.90 -9.17
N LEU A 65 -7.00 20.78 -9.11
CA LEU A 65 -6.28 19.56 -8.77
C LEU A 65 -5.83 19.59 -7.32
N TYR A 66 -5.92 18.44 -6.69
CA TYR A 66 -5.41 18.15 -5.36
C TYR A 66 -4.36 17.05 -5.49
N VAL A 67 -3.10 17.42 -5.29
CA VAL A 67 -1.95 16.51 -5.48
C VAL A 67 -1.44 16.05 -4.13
N GLU A 68 -1.58 14.76 -3.86
CA GLU A 68 -1.22 14.11 -2.60
C GLU A 68 0.07 13.31 -2.75
N PRO A 69 0.91 13.22 -1.69
CA PRO A 69 2.04 12.30 -1.69
C PRO A 69 1.54 10.85 -1.74
N LYS A 70 2.19 10.05 -2.58
CA LYS A 70 1.95 8.62 -2.66
C LYS A 70 2.87 7.90 -1.66
N TYR A 71 2.28 7.51 -0.53
CA TYR A 71 2.95 6.64 0.44
C TYR A 71 3.16 5.23 -0.15
N ASP A 72 4.28 4.60 0.26
CA ASP A 72 4.67 3.23 -0.11
C ASP A 72 4.43 2.28 1.07
N GLY A 73 3.18 1.86 1.22
CA GLY A 73 2.71 1.01 2.30
C GLY A 73 1.88 -0.15 1.77
N THR A 74 0.88 -0.54 2.54
CA THR A 74 -0.17 -1.44 2.08
C THR A 74 -1.53 -0.81 2.30
N HIS A 75 -2.32 -0.82 1.23
CA HIS A 75 -3.68 -0.31 1.20
C HIS A 75 -4.62 -1.24 1.98
N ILE A 76 -5.34 -0.66 2.94
CA ILE A 76 -6.36 -1.27 3.79
C ILE A 76 -7.66 -0.44 3.71
N GLN A 77 -8.80 -1.11 3.55
CA GLN A 77 -10.11 -0.50 3.72
C GLN A 77 -10.64 -0.79 5.11
N PHE A 78 -11.16 0.23 5.79
CA PHE A 78 -11.86 0.10 7.07
C PHE A 78 -13.30 0.59 6.90
N SER A 79 -14.27 -0.29 7.17
CA SER A 79 -15.71 -0.02 7.02
C SER A 79 -16.53 -0.74 8.10
N MET A 80 -17.85 -0.52 8.10
CA MET A 80 -18.77 -1.22 9.00
C MET A 80 -18.75 -2.74 8.82
N ASP A 81 -18.45 -3.18 7.59
CA ASP A 81 -18.43 -4.59 7.18
C ASP A 81 -17.13 -5.31 7.59
N GLY A 82 -16.09 -4.56 7.94
CA GLY A 82 -14.83 -5.08 8.42
C GLY A 82 -13.61 -4.35 7.86
N ILE A 83 -12.45 -5.03 8.00
CA ILE A 83 -11.15 -4.53 7.55
C ILE A 83 -10.62 -5.40 6.41
N PHE A 84 -10.37 -4.79 5.25
CA PHE A 84 -10.07 -5.49 4.01
C PHE A 84 -8.76 -5.01 3.37
N LYS A 85 -8.12 -5.88 2.59
CA LYS A 85 -7.04 -5.56 1.67
C LYS A 85 -7.57 -4.83 0.43
N HIS A 86 -6.66 -4.26 -0.35
CA HIS A 86 -6.94 -3.66 -1.66
C HIS A 86 -7.61 -4.60 -2.70
N ASN A 87 -7.61 -5.91 -2.49
CA ASN A 87 -8.27 -6.89 -3.37
C ASN A 87 -9.65 -7.32 -2.84
N GLY A 88 -10.06 -6.81 -1.66
CA GLY A 88 -11.33 -7.13 -1.00
C GLY A 88 -11.29 -8.32 -0.06
N ASP A 89 -10.16 -9.02 0.06
CA ASP A 89 -9.98 -10.08 1.04
C ASP A 89 -9.76 -9.50 2.45
N PRO A 90 -10.00 -10.26 3.54
CA PRO A 90 -9.62 -9.85 4.88
C PRO A 90 -8.12 -9.55 5.00
N ILE A 91 -7.76 -8.62 5.89
CA ILE A 91 -6.36 -8.28 6.14
C ILE A 91 -5.52 -9.48 6.63
N SER A 92 -4.25 -9.50 6.24
CA SER A 92 -3.27 -10.51 6.66
C SER A 92 -2.71 -10.24 8.06
N ASN A 93 -1.92 -11.18 8.58
CA ASN A 93 -1.40 -11.13 9.94
C ASN A 93 -0.41 -9.98 10.17
N ASP A 94 0.35 -9.57 9.15
CA ASP A 94 1.27 -8.45 9.18
C ASP A 94 0.52 -7.10 9.23
N GLN A 95 -0.57 -6.97 8.47
CA GLN A 95 -1.46 -5.82 8.50
C GLN A 95 -2.15 -5.69 9.87
N LEU A 96 -2.72 -6.79 10.38
CA LEU A 96 -3.33 -6.81 11.71
C LEU A 96 -2.29 -6.50 12.80
N ALA A 97 -1.07 -7.04 12.70
CA ALA A 97 0.00 -6.72 13.64
C ALA A 97 0.31 -5.22 13.67
N GLY A 98 0.36 -4.57 12.51
CA GLY A 98 0.56 -3.12 12.43
C GLY A 98 -0.57 -2.34 13.10
N ILE A 99 -1.82 -2.70 12.85
CA ILE A 99 -2.98 -2.06 13.50
C ILE A 99 -2.94 -2.25 15.03
N LEU A 100 -2.65 -3.45 15.52
CA LEU A 100 -2.56 -3.73 16.96
C LEU A 100 -1.41 -2.97 17.65
N HIS A 101 -0.30 -2.72 16.95
CA HIS A 101 0.74 -1.82 17.43
C HIS A 101 0.25 -0.37 17.48
N ILE A 102 -0.47 0.10 16.46
CA ILE A 102 -1.03 1.46 16.44
C ILE A 102 -2.10 1.64 17.54
N CYS A 103 -2.84 0.58 17.92
CA CYS A 103 -3.71 0.61 19.09
C CYS A 103 -2.95 0.90 20.40
N TYR A 104 -1.70 0.45 20.51
CA TYR A 104 -0.84 0.75 21.66
C TYR A 104 -0.20 2.14 21.57
N ASP A 105 0.38 2.47 20.41
CA ASP A 105 1.17 3.70 20.22
C ASP A 105 0.30 4.96 20.09
N ASN A 106 -0.85 4.84 19.39
CA ASN A 106 -1.77 5.93 19.14
C ASN A 106 -3.25 5.50 19.27
N PRO A 107 -3.73 5.18 20.49
CA PRO A 107 -5.11 4.75 20.72
C PRO A 107 -6.15 5.81 20.35
N ARG A 108 -5.78 7.10 20.32
CA ARG A 108 -6.70 8.18 19.90
C ARG A 108 -7.01 8.08 18.41
N LEU A 109 -6.00 7.78 17.57
CA LEU A 109 -6.19 7.60 16.14
C LEU A 109 -7.17 6.45 15.84
N ILE A 110 -6.99 5.30 16.49
CA ILE A 110 -7.90 4.15 16.32
C ILE A 110 -9.32 4.50 16.73
N ARG A 111 -9.50 5.21 17.85
CA ARG A 111 -10.84 5.69 18.27
C ARG A 111 -11.49 6.60 17.23
N ASN A 112 -10.73 7.52 16.65
CA ASN A 112 -11.23 8.41 15.61
C ASN A 112 -11.64 7.65 14.33
N ILE A 113 -10.87 6.63 13.94
CA ILE A 113 -11.20 5.73 12.81
C ILE A 113 -12.51 5.00 13.10
N VAL A 114 -12.61 4.38 14.28
CA VAL A 114 -13.81 3.64 14.71
C VAL A 114 -15.02 4.57 14.77
N GLU A 115 -14.88 5.81 15.24
CA GLU A 115 -15.97 6.79 15.28
C GLU A 115 -16.47 7.14 13.86
N ALA A 116 -15.56 7.43 12.93
CA ALA A 116 -15.91 7.70 11.54
C ALA A 116 -16.62 6.49 10.91
N VAL A 117 -16.07 5.30 11.09
CA VAL A 117 -16.67 4.05 10.59
C VAL A 117 -18.04 3.81 11.21
N GLY A 118 -18.19 4.03 12.52
CA GLY A 118 -19.47 3.92 13.24
C GLY A 118 -20.55 4.89 12.76
N LYS A 119 -20.15 6.01 12.15
CA LYS A 119 -21.05 6.96 11.48
C LYS A 119 -21.36 6.59 10.01
N GLY A 120 -20.88 5.43 9.53
CA GLY A 120 -21.14 4.92 8.19
C GLY A 120 -20.11 5.33 7.14
N TYR A 121 -19.00 5.97 7.54
CA TYR A 121 -17.92 6.27 6.59
C TYR A 121 -17.10 5.01 6.27
N VAL A 122 -16.62 4.95 5.03
CA VAL A 122 -15.63 3.98 4.57
C VAL A 122 -14.30 4.71 4.43
N LEU A 123 -13.24 4.18 5.02
CA LEU A 123 -11.91 4.80 5.02
C LEU A 123 -10.93 3.92 4.24
N GLU A 124 -10.21 4.51 3.30
CA GLU A 124 -9.05 3.87 2.69
C GLU A 124 -7.77 4.40 3.32
N LEU A 125 -7.00 3.47 3.87
CA LEU A 125 -5.83 3.69 4.71
C LEU A 125 -4.60 3.16 4.00
N GLU A 126 -3.49 3.88 4.11
CA GLU A 126 -2.17 3.31 3.85
C GLU A 126 -1.54 2.95 5.19
N LEU A 127 -1.21 1.68 5.41
CA LEU A 127 -0.40 1.22 6.54
C LEU A 127 1.07 1.14 6.10
N PHE A 128 1.97 1.81 6.82
CA PHE A 128 3.39 1.91 6.49
C PHE A 128 4.24 2.02 7.76
N GLY A 129 5.55 2.21 7.61
CA GLY A 129 6.46 2.46 8.73
C GLY A 129 7.70 1.57 8.69
N LYS A 130 8.61 1.84 9.63
CA LYS A 130 9.97 1.28 9.64
C LYS A 130 10.01 -0.26 9.62
N TYR A 131 9.06 -0.92 10.29
CA TYR A 131 9.03 -2.39 10.38
C TYR A 131 8.04 -3.06 9.42
N TYR A 132 7.28 -2.27 8.66
CA TYR A 132 6.23 -2.75 7.77
C TYR A 132 6.60 -2.67 6.29
N THR A 133 7.04 -1.49 5.84
CA THR A 133 7.51 -1.25 4.46
C THR A 133 8.88 -0.56 4.41
N PRO A 134 9.94 -1.18 4.97
CA PRO A 134 11.32 -0.65 4.96
C PRO A 134 11.98 -0.56 3.57
N ARG A 135 11.24 -0.47 2.45
CA ARG A 135 11.88 0.01 1.23
C ARG A 135 12.45 1.41 1.48
N GLY A 136 13.50 1.77 0.75
CA GLY A 136 14.46 2.86 1.05
C GLY A 136 13.89 4.20 1.56
N PHE A 137 12.60 4.47 1.37
CA PHE A 137 11.83 5.59 1.88
C PHE A 137 11.49 5.59 3.38
N HIS A 138 11.29 4.42 4.02
CA HIS A 138 10.78 4.35 5.41
C HIS A 138 11.79 3.85 6.45
N LEU A 139 13.06 3.67 6.06
CA LEU A 139 14.10 3.15 6.97
C LEU A 139 14.34 4.06 8.17
N ASP A 140 14.32 5.37 7.90
CA ASP A 140 14.50 6.42 8.90
C ASP A 140 13.15 6.99 9.37
N TYR A 141 12.03 6.34 9.01
CA TYR A 141 10.72 6.77 9.49
C TYR A 141 10.64 6.57 11.01
N PRO A 142 10.16 7.57 11.77
CA PRO A 142 10.27 7.58 13.23
C PRO A 142 9.43 6.50 13.91
N LYS A 143 8.33 6.06 13.29
CA LYS A 143 7.42 5.05 13.85
C LYS A 143 7.63 3.67 13.24
N LEU A 144 7.47 2.64 14.07
CA LEU A 144 7.54 1.24 13.64
C LEU A 144 6.42 0.89 12.67
N TYR A 145 5.21 1.34 13.00
CA TYR A 145 4.03 1.31 12.15
C TYR A 145 3.30 2.65 12.27
N ASP A 146 2.74 3.13 11.16
CA ASP A 146 1.93 4.32 11.09
C ASP A 146 0.84 4.13 10.05
N LEU A 147 -0.18 4.98 10.08
CA LEU A 147 -1.24 4.97 9.07
C LEU A 147 -1.62 6.38 8.65
N THR A 148 -2.08 6.51 7.41
CA THR A 148 -2.70 7.73 6.91
C THR A 148 -3.96 7.39 6.13
N VAL A 149 -4.99 8.24 6.22
CA VAL A 149 -6.25 8.05 5.51
C VAL A 149 -6.18 8.84 4.20
N PHE A 150 -6.13 8.13 3.07
CA PHE A 150 -5.99 8.76 1.76
C PHE A 150 -7.32 8.90 1.02
N GLU A 151 -8.35 8.11 1.33
CA GLU A 151 -9.67 8.23 0.72
C GLU A 151 -10.79 8.05 1.74
N VAL A 152 -11.93 8.71 1.51
CA VAL A 152 -13.13 8.56 2.34
C VAL A 152 -14.33 8.37 1.42
N GLY A 153 -15.18 7.41 1.77
CA GLY A 153 -16.46 7.18 1.12
C GLY A 153 -17.63 7.21 2.10
N PHE A 154 -18.83 7.38 1.57
CA PHE A 154 -20.09 7.38 2.29
C PHE A 154 -21.22 7.04 1.32
N ASN A 155 -22.25 6.27 1.74
CA ASN A 155 -23.38 5.88 0.86
C ASN A 155 -22.94 5.34 -0.51
N ASP A 156 -22.00 4.40 -0.52
CA ASP A 156 -21.44 3.77 -1.71
C ASP A 156 -20.72 4.69 -2.71
N CYS A 157 -20.44 5.96 -2.36
CA CYS A 157 -19.63 6.85 -3.19
C CYS A 157 -18.35 7.34 -2.49
N TRP A 158 -17.33 7.66 -3.29
CA TRP A 158 -16.13 8.35 -2.81
C TRP A 158 -16.44 9.84 -2.67
N ILE A 159 -16.04 10.44 -1.55
CA ILE A 159 -16.23 11.87 -1.32
C ILE A 159 -15.08 12.60 -2.04
N PRO A 160 -15.35 13.40 -3.09
CA PRO A 160 -14.28 14.09 -3.80
C PRO A 160 -13.70 15.24 -2.98
N PRO A 161 -12.46 15.68 -3.30
CA PRO A 161 -11.94 16.97 -2.86
C PRO A 161 -12.85 18.15 -3.27
N PRO A 162 -12.96 19.23 -2.44
CA PRO A 162 -12.30 19.41 -1.15
C PRO A 162 -13.02 18.76 0.03
N ARG A 163 -14.29 18.32 -0.14
CA ARG A 163 -15.17 17.82 0.93
C ARG A 163 -14.54 16.68 1.73
N LYS A 164 -13.77 15.81 1.08
CA LYS A 164 -13.01 14.75 1.75
C LYS A 164 -12.20 15.26 2.93
N TYR A 165 -11.49 16.38 2.76
CA TYR A 165 -10.61 16.91 3.80
C TYR A 165 -11.38 17.54 4.95
N GLU A 166 -12.61 18.01 4.72
CA GLU A 166 -13.49 18.49 5.80
C GLU A 166 -13.89 17.32 6.70
N VAL A 167 -14.25 16.18 6.09
CA VAL A 167 -14.57 14.95 6.82
C VAL A 167 -13.36 14.47 7.62
N LEU A 168 -12.19 14.35 6.97
CA LEU A 168 -10.96 13.90 7.62
C LEU A 168 -10.57 14.80 8.80
N ARG A 169 -10.69 16.12 8.66
CA ARG A 169 -10.45 17.08 9.75
C ARG A 169 -11.48 16.94 10.87
N SER A 170 -12.76 16.74 10.55
CA SER A 170 -13.83 16.61 11.56
C SER A 170 -13.60 15.44 12.51
N PHE A 171 -12.97 14.36 12.02
CA PHE A 171 -12.57 13.20 12.82
C PHE A 171 -11.12 13.27 13.32
N SER A 172 -10.39 14.36 13.05
CA SER A 172 -8.95 14.46 13.38
C SER A 172 -8.14 13.25 12.86
N LEU A 173 -8.42 12.82 11.62
CA LEU A 173 -7.72 11.73 10.96
C LEU A 173 -6.47 12.27 10.24
N PRO A 174 -5.33 11.57 10.28
CA PRO A 174 -4.15 11.92 9.50
C PRO A 174 -4.46 11.69 8.03
N TYR A 175 -4.05 12.62 7.18
CA TYR A 175 -4.21 12.51 5.73
C TYR A 175 -3.04 13.13 4.98
N PRO A 176 -2.75 12.67 3.75
CA PRO A 176 -1.77 13.30 2.88
C PRO A 176 -2.17 14.75 2.58
N ALA A 177 -1.40 15.74 3.05
CA ALA A 177 -1.71 17.14 2.81
C ALA A 177 -1.59 17.46 1.30
N PRO A 178 -2.66 17.95 0.64
CA PRO A 178 -2.62 18.16 -0.79
C PRO A 178 -1.94 19.49 -1.16
N ILE A 179 -1.22 19.49 -2.27
CA ILE A 179 -0.89 20.72 -2.99
C ILE A 179 -2.03 21.02 -3.95
N VAL A 180 -2.68 22.17 -3.78
CA VAL A 180 -3.87 22.54 -4.54
C VAL A 180 -3.51 23.52 -5.65
N PHE A 181 -3.91 23.23 -6.88
CA PHE A 181 -3.76 24.18 -7.98
C PHE A 181 -4.67 23.93 -9.16
N LYS A 182 -4.85 24.98 -9.98
CA LYS A 182 -5.59 24.92 -11.24
C LYS A 182 -4.62 25.19 -12.41
N PRO A 183 -4.33 24.20 -13.27
CA PRO A 183 -3.43 24.40 -14.39
C PRO A 183 -4.06 25.28 -15.47
N ARG A 184 -3.26 26.11 -16.14
CA ARG A 184 -3.71 26.93 -17.28
C ARG A 184 -3.58 26.19 -18.61
N ASN A 185 -2.61 25.29 -18.72
CA ASN A 185 -2.35 24.48 -19.90
C ASN A 185 -1.67 23.16 -19.51
N MET A 186 -1.53 22.25 -20.49
CA MET A 186 -0.96 20.91 -20.24
C MET A 186 0.53 20.97 -19.88
N ASP A 187 1.30 21.89 -20.44
CA ASP A 187 2.73 22.02 -20.17
C ASP A 187 2.99 22.49 -18.74
N GLU A 188 2.22 23.46 -18.25
CA GLU A 188 2.27 23.91 -16.86
C GLU A 188 1.94 22.76 -15.91
N MET A 189 0.91 21.98 -16.23
CA MET A 189 0.47 20.85 -15.42
C MET A 189 1.55 19.76 -15.33
N ASP A 190 2.10 19.33 -16.46
CA ASP A 190 3.17 18.32 -16.50
C ASP A 190 4.44 18.81 -15.77
N ARG A 191 4.83 20.07 -15.99
CA ARG A 191 5.96 20.68 -15.26
C ARG A 191 5.72 20.66 -13.75
N ARG A 192 4.56 21.10 -13.28
CA ARG A 192 4.21 21.08 -11.85
C ARG A 192 4.20 19.67 -11.28
N PHE A 193 3.63 18.69 -11.98
CA PHE A 193 3.62 17.32 -11.51
C PHE A 193 5.04 16.77 -11.33
N LYS A 194 5.94 17.04 -12.27
CA LYS A 194 7.35 16.65 -12.16
C LYS A 194 8.07 17.35 -11.00
N GLU A 195 7.78 18.63 -10.78
CA GLU A 195 8.34 19.39 -9.65
C GLU A 195 7.84 18.84 -8.31
N ILE A 196 6.53 18.62 -8.16
CA ILE A 196 5.93 18.12 -6.93
C ILE A 196 6.40 16.68 -6.64
N ALA A 197 6.37 15.81 -7.64
CA ALA A 197 6.73 14.41 -7.45
C ALA A 197 8.17 14.27 -6.92
N ARG A 198 9.10 15.14 -7.34
CA ARG A 198 10.51 15.10 -6.91
C ARG A 198 10.77 15.55 -5.46
N ARG A 199 9.75 16.02 -4.73
CA ARG A 199 9.94 16.42 -3.34
C ARG A 199 10.27 15.19 -2.47
N GLU A 200 11.15 15.38 -1.50
CA GLU A 200 11.61 14.29 -0.61
C GLU A 200 10.45 13.68 0.21
N ASP A 201 9.45 14.49 0.56
CA ASP A 201 8.25 14.08 1.30
C ASP A 201 7.20 13.35 0.44
N PHE A 202 7.46 13.20 -0.88
CA PHE A 202 6.56 12.57 -1.83
C PHE A 202 7.03 11.16 -2.24
N PHE A 203 7.84 10.51 -1.40
CA PHE A 203 8.23 9.09 -1.43
C PHE A 203 8.23 8.46 -2.83
N GLU A 204 7.17 7.72 -3.17
CA GLU A 204 7.03 6.99 -4.44
C GLU A 204 6.56 7.87 -5.62
N GLY A 205 5.90 8.99 -5.31
CA GLY A 205 5.42 9.99 -6.24
C GLY A 205 4.14 10.66 -5.79
N ILE A 206 3.25 10.94 -6.74
CA ILE A 206 2.01 11.68 -6.52
C ILE A 206 0.78 10.87 -6.87
N VAL A 207 -0.31 11.15 -6.16
CA VAL A 207 -1.68 10.82 -6.57
C VAL A 207 -2.40 12.14 -6.83
N VAL A 208 -3.00 12.27 -8.01
CA VAL A 208 -3.73 13.47 -8.42
C VAL A 208 -5.21 13.19 -8.36
N LYS A 209 -5.97 14.11 -7.73
CA LYS A 209 -7.41 13.98 -7.50
C LYS A 209 -8.13 15.26 -7.92
N THR A 210 -9.31 15.10 -8.50
CA THR A 210 -10.25 16.21 -8.75
C THR A 210 -11.69 15.69 -8.79
N GLY A 211 -12.66 16.59 -8.65
CA GLY A 211 -14.07 16.22 -8.78
C GLY A 211 -14.41 15.76 -10.20
N MET A 212 -15.42 14.92 -10.33
CA MET A 212 -15.96 14.52 -11.62
C MET A 212 -16.57 15.71 -12.37
N VAL A 213 -16.59 15.62 -13.70
CA VAL A 213 -17.31 16.51 -14.61
C VAL A 213 -18.45 15.77 -15.27
N GLU A 214 -19.58 16.46 -15.50
CA GLU A 214 -20.81 15.87 -16.05
C GLU A 214 -20.61 15.34 -17.48
N ASP A 215 -19.80 16.03 -18.29
CA ASP A 215 -19.55 15.67 -19.68
C ASP A 215 -18.09 15.30 -19.93
N THR A 216 -17.87 14.01 -20.17
CA THR A 216 -16.57 13.44 -20.58
C THR A 216 -16.62 12.89 -22.02
N SER A 217 -17.59 13.33 -22.82
CA SER A 217 -17.73 12.89 -24.21
C SER A 217 -16.50 13.33 -25.02
N GLY A 218 -15.92 12.39 -25.78
CA GLY A 218 -14.72 12.65 -26.58
C GLY A 218 -13.39 12.48 -25.83
N TYR A 219 -13.38 12.03 -24.57
CA TYR A 219 -12.16 11.75 -23.80
C TYR A 219 -12.08 10.28 -23.36
N ARG A 220 -10.90 9.64 -23.51
CA ARG A 220 -10.66 8.27 -23.02
C ARG A 220 -10.23 8.27 -21.55
N VAL A 221 -11.17 8.55 -20.67
CA VAL A 221 -10.90 8.78 -19.23
C VAL A 221 -11.61 7.82 -18.27
N LYS A 222 -12.42 6.89 -18.79
CA LYS A 222 -13.26 5.99 -17.97
C LYS A 222 -12.50 5.27 -16.85
N GLN A 223 -11.27 4.85 -17.11
CA GLN A 223 -10.42 4.17 -16.12
C GLN A 223 -10.03 5.05 -14.91
N PHE A 224 -9.97 6.37 -15.11
CA PHE A 224 -9.61 7.35 -14.08
C PHE A 224 -10.81 7.81 -13.25
N ILE A 225 -12.04 7.51 -13.70
CA ILE A 225 -13.27 7.95 -13.04
C ILE A 225 -13.72 6.89 -12.04
N LYS A 226 -13.90 7.29 -10.78
CA LYS A 226 -14.39 6.47 -9.66
C LYS A 226 -15.66 7.12 -9.09
N ARG A 227 -16.78 6.94 -9.81
CA ARG A 227 -18.01 7.73 -9.61
C ARG A 227 -17.66 9.23 -9.66
N ASP A 228 -17.77 9.94 -8.54
CA ASP A 228 -17.64 11.41 -8.46
C ASP A 228 -16.19 11.93 -8.39
N LEU A 229 -15.21 11.05 -8.60
CA LEU A 229 -13.78 11.34 -8.45
C LEU A 229 -13.02 11.01 -9.75
N ILE A 230 -12.18 11.93 -10.22
CA ILE A 230 -11.12 11.63 -11.19
C ILE A 230 -9.82 11.44 -10.41
N ILE A 231 -9.15 10.30 -10.62
CA ILE A 231 -7.92 9.94 -9.90
C ILE A 231 -6.93 9.20 -10.79
N PHE A 232 -5.65 9.57 -10.68
CA PHE A 232 -4.52 8.89 -11.33
C PHE A 232 -3.24 9.06 -10.51
N LYS A 233 -2.22 8.23 -10.81
CA LYS A 233 -0.92 8.27 -10.13
C LYS A 233 0.18 8.63 -11.09
N MET A 234 1.20 9.31 -10.59
CA MET A 234 2.47 9.47 -11.27
C MET A 234 3.57 9.14 -10.28
N LYS A 235 4.39 8.15 -10.60
CA LYS A 235 5.55 7.83 -9.78
C LYS A 235 6.70 8.74 -10.19
N VAL A 236 7.52 9.16 -9.24
CA VAL A 236 8.87 9.55 -9.62
C VAL A 236 9.48 8.28 -10.18
N LYS A 237 9.98 8.33 -11.41
CA LYS A 237 11.06 7.41 -11.73
C LYS A 237 12.15 7.79 -10.75
N GLU A 238 12.19 7.18 -9.57
CA GLU A 238 13.48 6.83 -9.03
C GLU A 238 14.22 6.28 -10.25
N SER A 239 15.44 6.76 -10.46
CA SER A 239 16.42 5.84 -10.99
C SER A 239 16.18 4.58 -10.20
N LYS A 240 15.46 3.60 -10.78
CA LYS A 240 15.71 2.21 -10.52
C LYS A 240 17.21 2.27 -10.39
N ILE A 241 17.75 1.94 -9.21
CA ILE A 241 19.11 1.47 -9.18
C ILE A 241 19.03 0.42 -10.27
N SER A 242 19.47 0.81 -11.47
CA SER A 242 19.65 -0.07 -12.58
C SER A 242 20.84 -0.77 -12.00
N ILE A 243 20.56 -1.81 -11.23
CA ILE A 243 21.38 -2.98 -11.24
C ILE A 243 21.49 -3.19 -12.72
N ALA A 244 22.59 -2.68 -13.29
CA ALA A 244 22.92 -2.92 -14.66
C ALA A 244 22.70 -4.41 -14.75
N LYS A 245 21.73 -4.84 -15.56
CA LYS A 245 21.66 -6.24 -15.94
C LYS A 245 22.99 -6.45 -16.63
N LYS A 246 24.04 -6.76 -15.86
CA LYS A 246 25.22 -7.39 -16.38
C LYS A 246 24.62 -8.57 -17.11
N LYS A 247 24.79 -8.58 -18.43
CA LYS A 247 24.65 -9.78 -19.24
C LYS A 247 25.67 -10.76 -18.66
N ALA A 248 25.34 -11.37 -17.52
CA ALA A 248 25.99 -12.56 -17.05
C ALA A 248 25.50 -13.62 -18.02
N GLY A 249 26.35 -13.93 -18.98
CA GLY A 249 26.20 -15.11 -19.82
C GLY A 249 26.30 -16.34 -18.93
N GLU A 250 25.23 -16.65 -18.22
CA GLU A 250 25.02 -17.91 -17.55
C GLU A 250 23.60 -18.35 -17.92
N ARG A 251 23.49 -19.56 -18.45
CA ARG A 251 22.22 -20.23 -18.72
C ARG A 251 21.48 -20.43 -17.39
N ARG A 252 20.84 -19.38 -16.86
CA ARG A 252 19.84 -19.52 -15.78
C ARG A 252 18.62 -20.18 -16.41
N GLU A 253 18.30 -21.40 -15.96
CA GLU A 253 16.99 -22.02 -16.23
C GLU A 253 15.89 -20.97 -16.02
N LYS A 254 14.99 -20.82 -16.99
CA LYS A 254 13.88 -19.87 -16.90
C LYS A 254 13.06 -20.17 -15.64
N ILE A 255 12.99 -19.19 -14.75
CA ILE A 255 12.10 -19.23 -13.60
C ILE A 255 10.71 -18.82 -14.08
N TYR A 256 9.77 -19.77 -14.09
CA TYR A 256 8.37 -19.53 -14.42
C TYR A 256 7.59 -19.31 -13.13
N LEU A 257 7.57 -18.07 -12.64
CA LEU A 257 6.74 -17.61 -11.53
C LEU A 257 5.93 -16.40 -12.00
N SER A 258 4.76 -16.18 -11.40
CA SER A 258 3.96 -14.99 -11.70
C SER A 258 4.71 -13.71 -11.30
N GLU A 259 4.47 -12.60 -12.02
CA GLU A 259 5.13 -11.32 -11.71
C GLU A 259 4.80 -10.83 -10.30
N GLY A 260 3.54 -11.01 -9.85
CA GLY A 260 3.11 -10.70 -8.49
C GLY A 260 3.91 -11.45 -7.43
N LEU A 261 4.08 -12.76 -7.58
CA LEU A 261 4.87 -13.57 -6.65
C LEU A 261 6.35 -13.19 -6.64
N MET A 262 6.93 -12.92 -7.81
CA MET A 262 8.32 -12.46 -7.88
C MET A 262 8.53 -11.10 -7.20
N ASN A 263 7.58 -10.18 -7.35
CA ASN A 263 7.64 -8.89 -6.67
C ASN A 263 7.53 -9.10 -5.15
N GLU A 264 6.55 -9.87 -4.67
CA GLU A 264 6.39 -10.14 -3.24
C GLU A 264 7.64 -10.77 -2.59
N ILE A 265 8.31 -11.69 -3.29
CA ILE A 265 9.59 -12.29 -2.84
C ILE A 265 10.69 -11.23 -2.71
N ARG A 266 10.86 -10.37 -3.72
CA ARG A 266 11.86 -9.30 -3.66
C ARG A 266 11.56 -8.33 -2.54
N ASP A 267 10.29 -8.00 -2.37
CA ASP A 267 9.79 -7.10 -1.36
C ASP A 267 10.16 -7.64 0.03
N GLU A 268 9.84 -8.89 0.33
CA GLU A 268 10.17 -9.50 1.62
C GLU A 268 11.68 -9.64 1.85
N ILE A 269 12.47 -10.02 0.82
CA ILE A 269 13.94 -10.08 0.93
C ILE A 269 14.52 -8.71 1.23
N ASP A 270 14.03 -7.66 0.58
CA ASP A 270 14.48 -6.30 0.82
C ASP A 270 14.13 -5.85 2.24
N LYS A 271 12.91 -6.18 2.72
CA LYS A 271 12.54 -5.92 4.11
C LYS A 271 13.47 -6.59 5.11
N MET A 272 13.78 -7.87 4.88
CA MET A 272 14.73 -8.60 5.71
C MET A 272 16.12 -7.98 5.68
N TYR A 273 16.64 -7.62 4.50
CA TYR A 273 17.98 -7.06 4.33
C TYR A 273 18.18 -5.76 5.11
N TYR A 274 17.16 -4.89 5.11
CA TYR A 274 17.28 -3.62 5.81
C TYR A 274 17.04 -3.72 7.32
N VAL A 275 16.26 -4.69 7.79
CA VAL A 275 16.01 -4.90 9.22
C VAL A 275 17.15 -5.65 9.89
N ASP A 276 17.74 -6.63 9.20
CA ASP A 276 18.80 -7.50 9.71
C ASP A 276 19.84 -7.70 8.59
N ARG A 277 20.82 -6.80 8.49
CA ARG A 277 21.88 -6.92 7.47
C ARG A 277 22.79 -8.13 7.71
N GLU A 278 22.94 -8.57 8.97
CA GLU A 278 23.86 -9.65 9.34
C GLU A 278 23.47 -10.98 8.70
N ILE A 279 22.16 -11.28 8.58
CA ILE A 279 21.70 -12.49 7.90
C ILE A 279 22.14 -12.53 6.42
N PHE A 280 22.36 -11.38 5.78
CA PHE A 280 22.83 -11.25 4.40
C PHE A 280 24.35 -11.06 4.27
N MET A 281 25.14 -11.21 5.35
CA MET A 281 26.60 -11.17 5.24
C MET A 281 27.21 -12.53 4.85
N ASN A 282 26.45 -13.63 4.95
CA ASN A 282 26.96 -14.97 4.71
C ASN A 282 26.01 -15.82 3.85
N PRO A 283 26.45 -16.37 2.70
CA PRO A 283 25.66 -17.28 1.87
C PRO A 283 25.11 -18.51 2.61
N ARG A 284 25.75 -18.94 3.71
CA ARG A 284 25.26 -20.06 4.55
C ARG A 284 23.90 -19.78 5.18
N ASN A 285 23.46 -18.52 5.25
CA ASN A 285 22.15 -18.14 5.78
C ASN A 285 21.02 -18.25 4.75
N ILE A 286 21.31 -18.53 3.47
CA ILE A 286 20.27 -18.66 2.43
C ILE A 286 19.16 -19.66 2.79
N PRO A 287 19.43 -20.86 3.35
CA PRO A 287 18.36 -21.77 3.80
C PRO A 287 17.43 -21.15 4.85
N ARG A 288 17.99 -20.34 5.75
CA ARG A 288 17.22 -19.60 6.76
C ARG A 288 16.36 -18.52 6.10
N ILE A 289 16.93 -17.76 5.16
CA ILE A 289 16.20 -16.74 4.38
C ILE A 289 15.06 -17.37 3.58
N ILE A 290 15.31 -18.48 2.88
CA ILE A 290 14.27 -19.25 2.18
C ILE A 290 13.15 -19.62 3.14
N SER A 291 13.48 -20.16 4.31
CA SER A 291 12.48 -20.60 5.28
C SER A 291 11.65 -19.44 5.80
N MET A 292 12.26 -18.28 6.05
CA MET A 292 11.57 -17.07 6.49
C MET A 292 10.63 -16.51 5.42
N VAL A 293 11.10 -16.34 4.18
CA VAL A 293 10.29 -15.84 3.07
C VAL A 293 9.17 -16.82 2.70
N MET A 294 9.45 -18.12 2.64
CA MET A 294 8.41 -19.14 2.40
C MET A 294 7.35 -19.15 3.50
N LYS A 295 7.75 -18.97 4.77
CA LYS A 295 6.81 -18.84 5.87
C LYS A 295 5.95 -17.59 5.69
N TYR A 296 6.55 -16.45 5.38
CA TYR A 296 5.81 -15.21 5.09
C TYR A 296 4.80 -15.39 3.95
N LEU A 297 5.20 -15.93 2.79
CA LEU A 297 4.30 -16.14 1.65
C LEU A 297 3.14 -17.06 1.98
N ARG A 298 3.39 -18.16 2.71
CA ARG A 298 2.33 -19.07 3.15
C ARG A 298 1.38 -18.44 4.16
N ASP A 299 1.88 -17.49 4.94
CA ASP A 299 1.13 -16.86 6.01
C ASP A 299 0.30 -15.66 5.51
N ALA A 300 0.89 -14.81 4.67
CA ALA A 300 0.31 -13.53 4.23
C ALA A 300 -0.35 -13.58 2.84
N HIS A 301 0.19 -14.38 1.91
CA HIS A 301 -0.21 -14.43 0.50
C HIS A 301 -0.34 -15.87 -0.05
N PRO A 302 -1.09 -16.76 0.61
CA PRO A 302 -1.21 -18.17 0.21
C PRO A 302 -1.77 -18.37 -1.20
N GLU A 303 -2.57 -17.41 -1.69
CA GLU A 303 -3.12 -17.39 -3.05
C GLU A 303 -2.04 -17.31 -4.13
N LEU A 304 -0.93 -16.60 -3.88
CA LEU A 304 0.18 -16.51 -4.84
C LEU A 304 0.93 -17.84 -4.99
N LEU A 305 0.78 -18.75 -4.02
CA LEU A 305 1.45 -20.05 -4.01
C LEU A 305 0.63 -21.19 -4.63
N LYS A 306 -0.67 -21.01 -4.86
CA LYS A 306 -1.57 -22.11 -5.26
C LYS A 306 -1.15 -22.84 -6.53
N GLU A 307 -0.61 -22.11 -7.51
CA GLU A 307 -0.17 -22.66 -8.80
C GLU A 307 1.36 -22.61 -8.97
N ALA A 308 2.08 -22.16 -7.95
CA ALA A 308 3.51 -21.97 -8.02
C ALA A 308 4.26 -23.27 -7.66
N ASN A 309 5.23 -23.65 -8.48
CA ASN A 309 6.14 -24.76 -8.13
C ASN A 309 7.07 -24.34 -6.98
N GLU A 310 6.89 -24.92 -5.79
CA GLU A 310 7.66 -24.55 -4.59
C GLU A 310 9.17 -24.63 -4.79
N ARG A 311 9.69 -25.60 -5.56
CA ARG A 311 11.13 -25.69 -5.87
C ARG A 311 11.60 -24.45 -6.62
N MET A 312 10.80 -23.94 -7.56
CA MET A 312 11.09 -22.73 -8.32
C MET A 312 11.00 -21.48 -7.45
N VAL A 313 10.02 -21.42 -6.54
CA VAL A 313 9.89 -20.34 -5.56
C VAL A 313 11.13 -20.27 -4.67
N ARG A 314 11.54 -21.39 -4.07
CA ARG A 314 12.74 -21.48 -3.23
C ARG A 314 14.01 -21.11 -3.99
N LYS A 315 14.14 -21.55 -5.24
CA LYS A 315 15.25 -21.18 -6.12
C LYS A 315 15.29 -19.67 -6.37
N TYR A 316 14.14 -19.06 -6.66
CA TYR A 316 14.04 -17.62 -6.87
C TYR A 316 14.40 -16.80 -5.63
N ILE A 317 13.95 -17.24 -4.45
CA ILE A 317 14.32 -16.64 -3.17
C ILE A 317 15.83 -16.73 -2.96
N ALA A 318 16.43 -17.90 -3.21
CA ALA A 318 17.87 -18.11 -3.07
C ALA A 318 18.69 -17.21 -3.99
N GLU A 319 18.31 -17.12 -5.27
CA GLU A 319 18.98 -16.27 -6.25
C GLU A 319 18.88 -14.79 -5.86
N THR A 320 17.69 -14.34 -5.44
CA THR A 320 17.45 -12.95 -5.05
C THR A 320 18.21 -12.59 -3.76
N ALA A 321 18.26 -13.50 -2.78
CA ALA A 321 19.04 -13.31 -1.55
C ALA A 321 20.54 -13.27 -1.85
N LEU A 322 21.05 -14.17 -2.69
CA LEU A 322 22.45 -14.20 -3.09
C LEU A 322 22.87 -12.91 -3.81
N ASP A 323 22.00 -12.35 -4.64
CA ASP A 323 22.23 -11.06 -5.30
C ASP A 323 22.31 -9.90 -4.29
N ARG A 324 21.67 -10.00 -3.12
CA ARG A 324 21.81 -9.04 -2.00
C ARG A 324 23.09 -9.25 -1.20
N ILE A 325 23.54 -10.49 -1.02
CA ILE A 325 24.78 -10.83 -0.31
C ILE A 325 26.02 -10.37 -1.10
N ARG A 326 25.94 -10.39 -2.44
CA ARG A 326 27.05 -10.02 -3.34
C ARG A 326 27.22 -8.51 -3.57
N LYS A 327 26.30 -7.69 -3.04
CA LYS A 327 26.36 -6.23 -3.09
C LYS A 327 26.77 -5.69 -1.74
#